data_AF-A0A3L7NPW2-F1
#
_entry.id   AF-A0A3L7NPW2-F1
#
_cell.length_a   1.000
_cell.length_b   1.000
_cell.length_c   1.000
_cell.angle_alpha   90.00
_cell.angle_beta   90.00
_cell.angle_gamma   90.00
#
_symmetry.space_group_name_H-M   'P 1'
#
loop_
_entity.id
_entity.type
_entity.pdbx_description
1 polymer ?
#
loop_
_entity_poly.entity_id
_entity_poly.type
_entity_poly.pdbx_seq_one_letter_code
_entity_poly.pdbx_strand_id
1 'polypeptide(L)'
;MFSFQCSVNREVNTLIEHVNQVDVTEHSKLKSPPLQTARVIGHVTATMKHPSMHGLKLVVLQPLDINNEPDEFPQLAIDPLGARQ
;
A
#
# COMPACT_ATOMS: atom_id res chain seq x y z
N MET A 1 13.79 34.10 -1.38
CA MET A 1 14.24 33.03 -2.29
C MET A 1 14.31 31.77 -1.45
N PHE A 2 13.23 30.98 -1.43
CA PHE A 2 13.05 29.94 -0.41
C PHE A 2 13.78 28.64 -0.79
N SER A 3 14.83 28.34 -0.03
CA SER A 3 15.41 27.02 0.10
C SER A 3 14.62 26.23 1.15
N PHE A 4 13.94 25.16 0.74
CA PHE A 4 13.42 24.18 1.68
C PHE A 4 14.45 23.05 1.83
N GLN A 5 15.30 23.17 2.85
CA GLN A 5 16.01 22.02 3.38
C GLN A 5 14.98 21.11 4.07
N CYS A 6 14.90 19.86 3.62
CA CYS A 6 14.16 18.80 4.31
C CYS A 6 14.88 18.47 5.61
N SER A 7 14.52 19.19 6.69
CA SER A 7 14.91 18.89 8.06
C SER A 7 13.74 18.21 8.76
N VAL A 8 13.53 16.92 8.52
CA VAL A 8 12.61 16.10 9.33
C VAL A 8 13.21 14.70 9.53
N ASN A 9 14.34 14.66 10.24
CA ASN A 9 14.86 13.44 10.87
C ASN A 9 15.09 13.74 12.35
N ARG A 10 14.02 13.93 13.14
CA ARG A 10 14.13 13.90 14.63
C ARG A 10 12.86 13.81 15.48
N GLU A 11 11.68 13.51 14.95
CA GLU A 11 10.45 13.44 15.79
C GLU A 11 9.57 12.19 15.55
N VAL A 12 10.13 11.10 15.00
CA VAL A 12 9.37 9.83 14.87
C VAL A 12 9.74 8.82 15.96
N ASN A 13 10.62 9.18 16.90
CA ASN A 13 11.27 8.22 17.80
C ASN A 13 10.74 8.19 19.25
N THR A 14 9.56 8.76 19.54
CA THR A 14 8.97 8.74 20.90
C THR A 14 7.48 8.37 20.98
N LEU A 15 6.91 7.77 19.92
CA LEU A 15 5.60 7.10 19.98
C LEU A 15 5.67 5.59 19.67
N ILE A 16 6.87 5.02 19.67
CA ILE A 16 7.08 3.57 19.46
C ILE A 16 7.11 2.79 20.81
N GLU A 17 7.05 3.48 21.97
CA GLU A 17 7.22 2.81 23.28
C GLU A 17 5.93 2.47 24.05
N HIS A 18 4.72 2.76 23.53
CA HIS A 18 3.47 2.38 24.22
C HIS A 18 2.72 1.18 23.59
N VAL A 19 3.29 0.51 22.59
CA VAL A 19 2.69 -0.71 21.99
C VAL A 19 3.62 -1.92 22.14
N ASN A 20 4.47 -1.93 23.18
CA ASN A 20 5.32 -3.08 23.52
C ASN A 20 4.77 -3.84 24.73
N GLN A 21 3.46 -4.06 24.76
CA GLN A 21 2.77 -4.91 25.75
C GLN A 21 1.69 -5.76 25.08
N VAL A 22 2.08 -6.46 24.02
CA VAL A 22 1.36 -7.65 23.58
C VAL A 22 2.33 -8.81 23.68
N ASP A 23 1.99 -9.71 24.59
CA ASP A 23 2.80 -10.83 25.07
C ASP A 23 3.45 -11.66 23.96
N VAL A 24 4.72 -12.00 24.20
CA VAL A 24 5.49 -13.00 23.48
C VAL A 24 5.01 -14.38 23.91
N THR A 25 3.85 -14.82 23.41
CA THR A 25 3.46 -16.24 23.40
C THR A 25 2.54 -16.46 22.19
N GLU A 26 3.00 -17.23 21.19
CA GLU A 26 2.25 -17.96 20.13
C GLU A 26 3.07 -17.99 18.81
N HIS A 27 4.13 -18.80 18.80
CA HIS A 27 4.77 -19.24 17.56
C HIS A 27 3.80 -20.16 16.79
N SER A 28 3.07 -19.63 15.80
CA SER A 28 2.58 -20.32 14.57
C SER A 28 1.26 -19.77 14.02
N LYS A 29 1.16 -18.46 13.78
CA LYS A 29 0.25 -17.98 12.73
C LYS A 29 0.65 -16.61 12.22
N LEU A 30 1.48 -16.58 11.18
CA LEU A 30 1.48 -15.46 10.25
C LEU A 30 0.11 -15.47 9.56
N LYS A 31 -0.92 -14.94 10.24
CA LYS A 31 -2.22 -14.68 9.64
C LYS A 31 -2.00 -13.47 8.75
N SER A 32 -1.52 -13.70 7.53
CA SER A 32 -1.59 -12.65 6.50
C SER A 32 -3.03 -12.17 6.44
N PRO A 33 -3.26 -10.84 6.30
CA PRO A 33 -4.59 -10.36 6.01
C PRO A 33 -5.12 -11.12 4.78
N PRO A 34 -6.41 -11.50 4.75
CA PRO A 34 -6.96 -12.21 3.62
C PRO A 34 -6.72 -11.39 2.36
N LEU A 35 -6.13 -12.01 1.34
CA LEU A 35 -5.97 -11.41 0.04
C LEU A 35 -7.36 -11.20 -0.57
N GLN A 36 -7.63 -10.00 -1.06
CA GLN A 36 -8.90 -9.66 -1.70
C GLN A 36 -8.78 -9.81 -3.22
N THR A 37 -9.79 -10.42 -3.83
CA THR A 37 -9.90 -10.53 -5.29
C THR A 37 -10.28 -9.18 -5.87
N ALA A 38 -9.62 -8.78 -6.96
CA ALA A 38 -9.92 -7.54 -7.66
C ALA A 38 -9.67 -7.66 -9.17
N ARG A 39 -10.40 -6.88 -9.96
CA ARG A 39 -10.24 -6.78 -11.42
C ARG A 39 -9.43 -5.54 -11.79
N VAL A 40 -8.48 -5.69 -12.70
CA VAL A 40 -7.77 -4.54 -13.30
C VAL A 40 -8.74 -3.77 -14.19
N ILE A 41 -8.98 -2.50 -13.88
CA ILE A 41 -9.84 -1.62 -14.68
C ILE A 41 -9.05 -0.59 -15.48
N GLY A 42 -7.78 -0.35 -15.16
CA GLY A 42 -6.96 0.61 -15.88
C GLY A 42 -5.53 0.74 -15.36
N HIS A 43 -4.77 1.60 -16.04
CA HIS A 43 -3.39 1.93 -15.72
C HIS A 43 -3.28 3.39 -15.31
N VAL A 44 -2.38 3.69 -14.37
CA VAL A 44 -2.16 5.06 -13.88
C VAL A 44 -0.77 5.54 -14.26
N THR A 45 -0.70 6.75 -14.80
CA THR A 45 0.55 7.49 -14.99
C THR A 45 0.59 8.64 -14.00
N ALA A 46 1.63 8.69 -13.18
CA ALA A 46 1.85 9.78 -12.22
C ALA A 46 3.18 10.49 -12.54
N THR A 47 3.10 11.81 -12.74
CA THR A 47 4.25 12.69 -13.05
C THR A 47 4.93 13.23 -11.79
N MET A 48 4.19 13.35 -10.69
CA MET A 48 4.72 13.67 -9.36
C MET A 48 4.46 12.48 -8.43
N LYS A 49 5.54 11.84 -8.00
CA LYS A 49 5.52 10.70 -7.07
C LYS A 49 6.84 10.66 -6.31
N HIS A 50 6.87 9.94 -5.19
CA HIS A 50 8.12 9.75 -4.47
C HIS A 50 9.15 9.04 -5.38
N PRO A 51 10.45 9.42 -5.34
CA PRO A 51 11.48 8.81 -6.20
C PRO A 51 11.55 7.28 -6.15
N SER A 52 11.19 6.66 -5.02
CA SER A 52 11.14 5.19 -4.89
C SER A 52 10.05 4.53 -5.74
N MET A 53 9.10 5.30 -6.27
CA MET A 53 8.02 4.81 -7.14
C MET A 53 8.35 4.97 -8.64
N HIS A 54 9.58 5.37 -8.97
CA HIS A 54 10.05 5.41 -10.35
C HIS A 54 10.23 3.98 -10.89
N GLY A 55 9.83 3.76 -12.15
CA GLY A 55 9.87 2.44 -12.78
C GLY A 55 8.79 1.45 -12.33
N LEU A 56 8.00 1.77 -11.30
CA LEU A 56 6.89 0.93 -10.85
C LEU A 56 5.63 1.19 -11.69
N LYS A 57 4.98 0.08 -12.09
CA LYS A 57 3.71 0.11 -12.79
C LYS A 57 2.57 0.29 -11.79
N LEU A 58 1.73 1.29 -12.03
CA LEU A 58 0.56 1.58 -11.22
C LEU A 58 -0.70 1.15 -11.98
N VAL A 59 -1.57 0.41 -11.29
CA VAL A 59 -2.83 -0.10 -11.84
C VAL A 59 -3.99 0.27 -10.93
N VAL A 60 -5.15 0.49 -11.53
CA VAL A 60 -6.40 0.66 -10.79
C VAL A 60 -7.10 -0.70 -10.74
N LEU A 61 -7.44 -1.12 -9.53
CA LEU A 61 -8.11 -2.38 -9.23
C LEU A 61 -9.52 -2.09 -8.70
N GLN A 62 -10.52 -2.77 -9.22
CA GLN A 62 -11.87 -2.81 -8.65
C GLN A 62 -11.96 -4.06 -7.77
N PRO A 63 -12.08 -3.93 -6.43
CA PRO A 63 -12.36 -5.07 -5.58
C PRO A 63 -13.64 -5.78 -6.03
N LEU A 64 -13.69 -7.09 -5.86
CA LEU A 64 -14.83 -7.92 -6.23
C LEU A 64 -15.40 -8.62 -5.01
N ASP A 65 -16.72 -8.76 -4.97
CA ASP A 65 -17.43 -9.56 -3.98
C ASP A 65 -17.36 -11.08 -4.32
N ILE A 66 -18.06 -11.89 -3.52
CA ILE A 66 -18.18 -13.34 -3.75
C ILE A 66 -18.91 -13.71 -5.06
N ASN A 67 -19.67 -12.79 -5.63
CA ASN A 67 -20.42 -12.96 -6.89
C ASN A 67 -19.63 -12.42 -8.09
N ASN A 68 -18.41 -11.92 -7.89
CA ASN A 68 -17.59 -11.19 -8.88
C ASN A 68 -18.17 -9.85 -9.33
N GLU A 69 -19.03 -9.26 -8.52
CA GLU A 69 -19.54 -7.91 -8.73
C GLU A 69 -18.58 -6.88 -8.11
N PRO A 70 -18.48 -5.66 -8.68
CA PRO A 70 -17.71 -4.57 -8.10
C PRO A 70 -18.10 -4.29 -6.66
N ASP A 71 -17.14 -4.47 -5.75
CA ASP A 71 -17.26 -4.13 -4.33
C ASP A 71 -16.43 -2.88 -4.04
N GLU A 72 -17.03 -1.92 -3.33
CA GLU A 72 -16.42 -0.65 -2.95
C GLU A 72 -15.81 0.19 -4.10
N PHE A 73 -14.98 1.17 -3.72
CA PHE A 73 -14.30 2.07 -4.65
C PHE A 73 -13.03 1.43 -5.24
N PRO A 74 -12.67 1.80 -6.49
CA PRO A 74 -11.41 1.38 -7.07
C PRO A 74 -10.20 1.80 -6.24
N GLN A 75 -9.23 0.89 -6.11
CA GLN A 75 -7.99 1.08 -5.37
C GLN A 75 -6.79 1.18 -6.30
N LEU A 76 -5.78 1.96 -5.90
CA LEU A 76 -4.52 2.07 -6.61
C LEU A 76 -3.52 1.05 -6.06
N ALA A 77 -2.95 0.22 -6.93
CA ALA A 77 -1.96 -0.79 -6.55
C ALA A 77 -0.69 -0.71 -7.42
N ILE A 78 0.41 -1.20 -6.85
CA ILE A 78 1.67 -1.44 -7.58
C ILE A 78 1.62 -2.85 -8.14
N ASP A 79 1.89 -2.98 -9.43
CA ASP A 79 1.88 -4.26 -10.15
C ASP A 79 3.29 -4.63 -10.62
N PRO A 80 4.04 -5.44 -9.84
CA PRO A 80 5.35 -5.92 -10.26
C PRO A 80 5.27 -7.10 -11.25
N LEU A 81 4.11 -7.75 -11.40
CA LEU A 81 3.96 -8.98 -12.19
C LEU A 81 3.46 -8.73 -13.62
N GLY A 82 2.88 -7.56 -13.88
CA GLY A 82 2.43 -7.17 -15.20
C GLY A 82 1.01 -7.66 -15.54
N ALA A 83 0.09 -7.57 -14.59
CA ALA A 83 -1.34 -7.81 -14.78
C ALA A 83 -1.92 -6.98 -15.94
N ARG A 84 -2.83 -7.58 -16.70
CA ARG A 84 -3.44 -6.99 -17.91
C ARG A 84 -4.95 -7.13 -17.80
N GLN A 85 -5.68 -6.23 -18.47
CA GLN A 85 -7.13 -6.30 -18.60
C GLN A 85 -7.54 -7.39 -19.60
#